data_AF-A0A246DKF1-F1
#
_entry.id   AF-A0A246DKF1-F1
#
_cell.length_a   1.000
_cell.length_b   1.000
_cell.length_c   1.000
_cell.angle_alpha   90.00
_cell.angle_beta   90.00
_cell.angle_gamma   90.00
#
_symmetry.space_group_name_H-M   'P 1'
#
loop_
_entity.id
_entity.type
_entity.pdbx_description
1 polymer ?
#
loop_
_entity_poly.entity_id
_entity_poly.type
_entity_poly.pdbx_seq_one_letter_code
_entity_poly.pdbx_strand_id
1 'polypeptide(L)'
;NGIYGSFSFNAATGSWTYTLDNSRAATQALNQGDAVSDTLSVSSLDGTASHNIVVAITGANDAAAIVVDATVTDDRATVEAGAAGSGDPSASGKLTVSDVDDGEAVFAAPASLNGIYGSFSFNAATGSWTYTLDNSRAATQALNQGDAVSDTLSVSSLDGTASHNIVVAITGANDAAAIVVDATVTDDRATVEAGAAGSGDPSASGKLTVSD
;
A
#
# COMPACT_ATOMS: atom_id res chain seq x y z
N ASN A 1 8.54 43.04 11.94
CA ASN A 1 8.35 41.94 10.98
C ASN A 1 7.34 40.97 11.55
N GLY A 2 6.44 40.50 10.71
CA GLY A 2 5.50 39.45 11.08
C GLY A 2 6.20 38.09 11.11
N ILE A 3 5.45 37.06 11.46
CA ILE A 3 5.90 35.66 11.48
C ILE A 3 6.12 35.19 10.03
N TYR A 4 5.17 35.49 9.14
CA TYR A 4 5.09 34.97 7.77
C TYR A 4 5.66 35.95 6.73
N GLY A 5 5.68 37.24 7.05
CA GLY A 5 6.17 38.26 6.13
C GLY A 5 6.67 39.52 6.81
N SER A 6 6.82 40.56 6.00
CA SER A 6 7.36 41.85 6.44
C SER A 6 6.45 42.98 6.05
N PHE A 7 6.22 43.89 7.00
CA PHE A 7 5.55 45.15 6.74
C PHE A 7 6.59 46.24 6.46
N SER A 8 6.28 47.13 5.53
CA SER A 8 6.90 48.44 5.40
C SER A 8 5.84 49.50 5.65
N PHE A 9 6.14 50.51 6.46
CA PHE A 9 5.24 51.61 6.78
C PHE A 9 5.94 52.94 6.60
N ASN A 10 5.34 53.83 5.82
CA ASN A 10 5.80 55.20 5.65
C ASN A 10 4.98 56.14 6.54
N ALA A 11 5.59 56.61 7.64
CA ALA A 11 4.91 57.48 8.59
C ALA A 11 4.56 58.88 8.04
N ALA A 12 5.24 59.35 6.99
CA ALA A 12 4.97 60.65 6.39
C ALA A 12 3.74 60.63 5.46
N THR A 13 3.49 59.50 4.79
CA THR A 13 2.36 59.36 3.84
C THR A 13 1.23 58.47 4.37
N GLY A 14 1.46 57.73 5.45
CA GLY A 14 0.56 56.70 5.96
C GLY A 14 0.49 55.44 5.08
N SER A 15 1.30 55.35 4.04
CA SER A 15 1.30 54.21 3.11
C SER A 15 1.98 53.00 3.74
N TRP A 16 1.45 51.81 3.48
CA TRP A 16 2.02 50.56 3.95
C TRP A 16 2.07 49.51 2.85
N THR A 17 3.02 48.60 2.95
CA THR A 17 3.09 47.39 2.14
C THR A 17 3.31 46.19 3.05
N TYR A 18 2.83 45.04 2.60
CA TYR A 18 3.14 43.75 3.20
C TYR A 18 3.70 42.83 2.11
N THR A 19 4.83 42.20 2.39
CA THR A 19 5.44 41.19 1.52
C THR A 19 5.48 39.88 2.28
N LEU A 20 4.70 38.90 1.81
CA LEU A 20 4.78 37.52 2.29
C LEU A 20 6.11 36.90 1.89
N ASP A 21 6.74 36.17 2.80
CA ASP A 21 7.94 35.40 2.51
C ASP A 21 7.58 33.92 2.41
N ASN A 22 7.30 33.49 1.18
CA ASN A 22 6.88 32.12 0.87
C ASN A 22 8.00 31.08 1.05
N SER A 23 9.24 31.52 1.28
CA SER A 23 10.36 30.60 1.53
C SER A 23 10.53 30.24 3.00
N ARG A 24 9.77 30.88 3.90
CA ARG A 24 9.82 30.59 5.33
C ARG A 24 9.20 29.24 5.65
N ALA A 25 9.86 28.49 6.51
CA ALA A 25 9.33 27.25 7.06
C ALA A 25 7.94 27.46 7.69
N ALA A 26 7.72 28.55 8.42
CA ALA A 26 6.40 28.83 9.01
C ALA A 26 5.30 29.08 7.97
N THR A 27 5.63 29.62 6.79
CA THR A 27 4.67 29.85 5.70
C THR A 27 4.41 28.56 4.94
N GLN A 28 5.44 27.76 4.72
CA GLN A 28 5.36 26.49 3.98
C GLN A 28 4.74 25.35 4.78
N ALA A 29 4.73 25.44 6.11
CA ALA A 29 4.07 24.46 6.97
C ALA A 29 2.56 24.72 7.16
N LEU A 30 1.96 25.65 6.39
CA LEU A 30 0.54 25.98 6.50
C LEU A 30 -0.28 25.12 5.57
N ASN A 31 -1.08 24.23 6.16
CA ASN A 31 -1.91 23.29 5.41
C ASN A 31 -3.02 24.02 4.63
N GLN A 32 -3.65 23.32 3.69
CA GLN A 32 -4.74 23.90 2.91
C GLN A 32 -5.86 24.48 3.79
N GLY A 33 -6.09 25.79 3.64
CA GLY A 33 -7.18 26.48 4.34
C GLY A 33 -6.85 26.94 5.75
N ASP A 34 -5.65 26.65 6.26
CA ASP A 34 -5.17 27.24 7.51
C ASP A 34 -5.26 28.77 7.44
N ALA A 35 -5.84 29.38 8.47
CA ALA A 35 -6.06 30.81 8.53
C ALA A 35 -5.20 31.43 9.63
N VAL A 36 -4.16 32.14 9.21
CA VAL A 36 -3.24 32.84 10.11
C VAL A 36 -3.17 34.32 9.73
N SER A 37 -2.51 35.13 10.57
CA SER A 37 -2.39 36.55 10.27
C SER A 37 -1.11 37.15 10.83
N ASP A 38 -0.58 38.13 10.11
CA ASP A 38 0.42 39.05 10.63
C ASP A 38 -0.25 40.39 10.99
N THR A 39 0.16 40.99 12.10
CA THR A 39 -0.38 42.27 12.56
C THR A 39 0.73 43.31 12.72
N LEU A 40 0.50 44.50 12.18
CA LEU A 40 1.29 45.70 12.47
C LEU A 40 0.44 46.70 13.25
N SER A 41 0.85 47.01 14.48
CA SER A 41 0.27 48.11 15.26
C SER A 41 0.96 49.43 14.88
N VAL A 42 0.17 50.43 14.49
CA VAL A 42 0.61 51.80 14.23
C VAL A 42 -0.02 52.75 15.23
N SER A 43 0.68 53.82 15.61
CA SER A 43 0.20 54.82 16.56
C SER A 43 0.32 56.23 15.98
N SER A 44 -0.57 57.13 16.42
CA SER A 44 -0.42 58.55 16.16
C SER A 44 0.89 59.08 16.77
N LEU A 45 1.39 60.19 16.26
CA LEU A 45 2.65 60.80 16.72
C LEU A 45 2.61 61.19 18.20
N ASP A 46 1.44 61.62 18.69
CA ASP A 46 1.21 61.95 20.09
C ASP A 46 0.89 60.72 20.96
N GLY A 47 0.84 59.52 20.37
CA GLY A 47 0.57 58.25 21.03
C GLY A 47 -0.86 58.08 21.56
N THR A 48 -1.78 59.01 21.26
CA THR A 48 -3.14 58.99 21.80
C THR A 48 -4.08 58.04 21.06
N ALA A 49 -3.74 57.67 19.82
CA ALA A 49 -4.52 56.74 19.00
C ALA A 49 -3.62 55.63 18.45
N SER A 50 -4.19 54.43 18.30
CA SER A 50 -3.53 53.30 17.63
C SER A 50 -4.49 52.55 16.74
N HIS A 51 -3.94 51.86 15.75
CA HIS A 51 -4.67 51.01 14.82
C HIS A 51 -3.84 49.78 14.46
N ASN A 52 -4.50 48.65 14.24
CA ASN A 52 -3.86 47.42 13.80
C ASN A 52 -4.15 47.18 12.33
N ILE A 53 -3.09 47.12 11.53
CA ILE A 53 -3.15 46.60 10.17
C ILE A 53 -2.99 45.09 10.28
N VAL A 54 -4.04 44.34 9.93
CA VAL A 54 -4.06 42.88 9.98
C VAL A 54 -4.03 42.34 8.56
N VAL A 55 -3.06 41.50 8.25
CA VAL A 55 -2.97 40.80 6.97
C VAL A 55 -3.28 39.33 7.22
N ALA A 56 -4.41 38.86 6.70
CA ALA A 56 -4.78 37.45 6.72
C ALA A 56 -4.01 36.69 5.65
N ILE A 57 -3.55 35.50 6.01
CA ILE A 57 -2.81 34.57 5.16
C ILE A 57 -3.56 33.24 5.22
N THR A 58 -3.76 32.63 4.06
CA THR A 58 -4.39 31.32 3.93
C THR A 58 -3.37 30.33 3.43
N GLY A 59 -3.21 29.22 4.14
CA GLY A 59 -2.35 28.10 3.76
C GLY A 59 -2.83 27.40 2.49
N ALA A 60 -1.88 26.80 1.79
CA ALA A 60 -2.11 26.07 0.55
C ALA A 60 -1.35 24.75 0.63
N ASN A 61 -1.95 23.68 0.11
CA ASN A 61 -1.35 22.35 0.12
C ASN A 61 -0.07 22.32 -0.71
N ASP A 62 0.99 21.78 -0.14
CA ASP A 62 2.17 21.31 -0.85
C ASP A 62 1.99 19.81 -1.17
N ALA A 63 2.46 19.35 -2.33
CA ALA A 63 2.24 17.95 -2.71
C ALA A 63 3.23 17.02 -1.99
N ALA A 64 2.72 15.96 -1.38
CA ALA A 64 3.50 14.89 -0.79
C ALA A 64 4.40 14.19 -1.83
N ALA A 65 5.43 13.51 -1.34
CA ALA A 65 6.25 12.58 -2.11
C ALA A 65 6.38 11.23 -1.40
N ILE A 66 6.18 10.14 -2.14
CA ILE A 66 6.39 8.76 -1.66
C ILE A 66 7.55 8.14 -2.42
N VAL A 67 8.51 7.58 -1.69
CA VAL A 67 9.69 6.91 -2.25
C VAL A 67 9.91 5.54 -1.61
N VAL A 68 10.57 4.64 -2.33
CA VAL A 68 11.06 3.36 -1.77
C VAL A 68 12.34 3.63 -0.99
N ASP A 69 12.43 3.11 0.24
CA ASP A 69 13.63 3.26 1.06
C ASP A 69 14.74 2.35 0.52
N ALA A 70 15.66 2.92 -0.25
CA ALA A 70 16.78 2.18 -0.87
C ALA A 70 17.76 1.56 0.15
N THR A 71 17.64 1.90 1.44
CA THR A 71 18.50 1.36 2.50
C THR A 71 17.95 0.09 3.15
N VAL A 72 16.71 -0.29 2.82
CA VAL A 72 16.06 -1.51 3.31
C VAL A 72 15.86 -2.47 2.13
N THR A 73 15.98 -3.77 2.38
CA THR A 73 15.65 -4.78 1.39
C THR A 73 14.16 -4.67 1.05
N ASP A 74 13.86 -4.29 -0.19
CA ASP A 74 12.53 -4.34 -0.78
C ASP A 74 12.42 -5.66 -1.53
N ASP A 75 11.83 -6.66 -0.89
CA ASP A 75 11.55 -7.97 -1.48
C ASP A 75 10.08 -8.03 -1.90
N ARG A 76 9.87 -8.17 -3.21
CA ARG A 76 8.55 -8.17 -3.85
C ARG A 76 8.27 -9.48 -4.59
N ALA A 77 9.00 -10.54 -4.29
CA ALA A 77 8.78 -11.84 -4.88
C ALA A 77 8.43 -12.85 -3.79
N THR A 78 7.44 -13.69 -4.08
CA THR A 78 7.09 -14.86 -3.28
C THR A 78 6.91 -16.05 -4.20
N VAL A 79 7.09 -17.25 -3.65
CA VAL A 79 6.88 -18.51 -4.36
C VAL A 79 5.93 -19.36 -3.54
N GLU A 80 4.91 -19.88 -4.22
CA GLU A 80 3.97 -20.81 -3.60
C GLU A 80 4.69 -22.03 -3.02
N ALA A 81 4.24 -22.49 -1.85
CA ALA A 81 4.75 -23.72 -1.28
C ALA A 81 4.03 -24.90 -1.97
N GLY A 82 4.61 -25.41 -3.05
CA GLY A 82 4.11 -26.63 -3.69
C GLY A 82 4.26 -27.86 -2.79
N ALA A 83 4.00 -29.06 -3.31
CA ALA A 83 3.99 -30.31 -2.52
C ALA A 83 5.27 -30.63 -1.71
N ALA A 84 6.41 -30.05 -2.10
CA ALA A 84 7.68 -30.19 -1.37
C ALA A 84 7.87 -29.16 -0.22
N GLY A 85 6.92 -28.23 -0.04
CA GLY A 85 6.94 -27.21 1.03
C GLY A 85 8.07 -26.18 0.91
N SER A 86 8.61 -25.95 -0.30
CA SER A 86 9.87 -25.23 -0.51
C SER A 86 9.74 -23.76 -0.98
N GLY A 87 8.53 -23.19 -0.99
CA GLY A 87 8.31 -21.79 -1.40
C GLY A 87 8.69 -20.78 -0.31
N ASP A 88 9.06 -19.56 -0.69
CA ASP A 88 9.11 -18.41 0.23
C ASP A 88 7.75 -17.70 0.20
N PRO A 89 6.95 -17.83 1.27
CA PRO A 89 5.60 -17.27 1.28
C PRO A 89 5.59 -15.78 1.67
N SER A 90 6.74 -15.14 1.89
CA SER A 90 6.78 -13.81 2.49
C SER A 90 7.54 -12.80 1.65
N ALA A 91 7.01 -11.58 1.59
CA ALA A 91 7.65 -10.42 0.99
C ALA A 91 7.56 -9.25 1.97
N SER A 92 8.51 -8.31 1.91
CA SER A 92 8.50 -7.16 2.82
C SER A 92 9.31 -6.00 2.26
N GLY A 93 9.02 -4.81 2.75
CA GLY A 93 9.77 -3.63 2.36
C GLY A 93 9.38 -2.41 3.18
N LYS A 94 9.87 -1.26 2.75
CA LYS A 94 9.59 0.02 3.40
C LYS A 94 9.48 1.14 2.39
N LEU A 95 8.45 1.96 2.56
CA LEU A 95 8.28 3.23 1.86
C LEU A 95 8.54 4.38 2.83
N THR A 96 8.93 5.52 2.30
CA THR A 96 9.02 6.79 3.03
C THR A 96 8.11 7.79 2.36
N VAL A 97 7.39 8.58 3.16
CA VAL A 97 6.60 9.71 2.71
C VAL A 97 7.20 11.00 3.28
N SER A 98 7.17 12.07 2.50
CA SER A 98 7.55 13.41 2.93
C SER A 98 6.50 14.40 2.50
N ASP A 99 6.24 15.37 3.36
CA ASP A 99 5.40 16.53 3.09
C ASP A 99 6.00 17.75 3.80
N VAL A 100 5.76 18.93 3.24
CA VAL A 100 6.18 20.21 3.82
C VAL A 100 5.12 20.75 4.78
N ASP A 101 3.85 20.39 4.56
CA ASP A 101 2.72 20.75 5.40
C ASP A 101 2.83 20.09 6.80
N ASP A 102 2.46 20.82 7.85
CA ASP A 102 2.68 20.37 9.23
C ASP A 102 1.81 19.14 9.53
N GLY A 103 2.46 18.06 9.94
CA GLY A 103 1.81 16.80 10.28
C GLY A 103 1.34 15.96 9.10
N GLU A 104 1.55 16.38 7.84
CA GLU A 104 1.05 15.67 6.65
C GLU A 104 2.04 14.68 6.04
N ALA A 105 3.29 14.65 6.55
CA ALA A 105 4.32 13.67 6.21
C ALA A 105 4.02 12.26 6.78
N VAL A 106 2.82 11.73 6.52
CA VAL A 106 2.29 10.47 7.03
C VAL A 106 1.49 9.78 5.91
N PHE A 107 1.45 8.44 5.91
CA PHE A 107 0.58 7.70 4.98
C PHE A 107 -0.86 7.67 5.47
N ALA A 108 -1.82 7.67 4.55
CA ALA A 108 -3.19 7.27 4.86
C ALA A 108 -3.27 5.75 5.12
N ALA A 109 -4.21 5.33 5.97
CA ALA A 109 -4.49 3.91 6.17
C ALA A 109 -5.06 3.31 4.86
N PRO A 110 -4.48 2.21 4.33
CA PRO A 110 -5.02 1.57 3.13
C PRO A 110 -6.45 1.07 3.36
N ALA A 111 -7.30 1.20 2.33
CA ALA A 111 -8.70 0.79 2.41
C ALA A 111 -8.89 -0.73 2.59
N SER A 112 -7.93 -1.53 2.11
CA SER A 112 -7.88 -2.98 2.26
C SER A 112 -6.42 -3.41 2.33
N LEU A 113 -6.17 -4.46 3.10
CA LEU A 113 -4.89 -5.17 3.15
C LEU A 113 -4.99 -6.58 2.56
N ASN A 114 -6.16 -6.98 2.05
CA ASN A 114 -6.34 -8.28 1.44
C ASN A 114 -5.92 -8.26 -0.03
N GLY A 115 -5.03 -9.18 -0.38
CA GLY A 115 -4.81 -9.59 -1.76
C GLY A 115 -5.71 -10.77 -2.14
N ILE A 116 -5.59 -11.25 -3.38
CA ILE A 116 -6.25 -12.44 -3.90
C ILE A 116 -5.58 -13.70 -3.34
N TYR A 117 -4.26 -13.74 -3.36
CA TYR A 117 -3.45 -14.91 -3.00
C TYR A 117 -2.91 -14.84 -1.58
N GLY A 118 -2.78 -13.64 -1.02
CA GLY A 118 -2.28 -13.43 0.33
C GLY A 118 -2.84 -12.19 1.01
N SER A 119 -2.14 -11.73 2.04
CA SER A 119 -2.51 -10.55 2.81
C SER A 119 -1.29 -9.68 3.10
N PHE A 120 -1.49 -8.36 3.07
CA PHE A 120 -0.51 -7.37 3.45
C PHE A 120 -0.64 -7.01 4.94
N SER A 121 0.45 -6.49 5.51
CA SER A 121 0.41 -5.59 6.66
C SER A 121 1.08 -4.28 6.26
N PHE A 122 0.58 -3.16 6.78
CA PHE A 122 1.13 -1.84 6.49
C PHE A 122 1.09 -0.97 7.74
N ASN A 123 2.24 -0.42 8.15
CA ASN A 123 2.34 0.55 9.23
C ASN A 123 2.40 1.96 8.63
N ALA A 124 1.30 2.70 8.72
CA ALA A 124 1.21 4.05 8.13
C ALA A 124 2.17 5.08 8.75
N ALA A 125 2.62 4.87 10.00
CA ALA A 125 3.56 5.77 10.66
C ALA A 125 5.02 5.52 10.25
N THR A 126 5.38 4.27 9.92
CA THR A 126 6.77 3.91 9.56
C THR A 126 6.96 3.61 8.08
N GLY A 127 5.88 3.43 7.33
CA GLY A 127 5.86 2.98 5.94
C GLY A 127 6.34 1.53 5.75
N SER A 128 6.53 0.78 6.83
CA SER A 128 6.93 -0.63 6.79
C SER A 128 5.76 -1.50 6.38
N TRP A 129 6.02 -2.47 5.51
CA TRP A 129 5.00 -3.38 5.04
C TRP A 129 5.52 -4.81 4.94
N THR A 130 4.59 -5.75 5.08
CA THR A 130 4.84 -7.18 4.82
C THR A 130 3.73 -7.71 3.95
N TYR A 131 3.99 -8.83 3.29
CA TYR A 131 3.03 -9.63 2.58
C TYR A 131 3.24 -11.10 2.97
N THR A 132 2.15 -11.82 3.14
CA THR A 132 2.17 -13.26 3.39
C THR A 132 1.23 -13.93 2.42
N LEU A 133 1.79 -14.76 1.55
CA LEU A 133 1.09 -15.65 0.65
C LEU A 133 0.34 -16.70 1.48
N ASP A 134 -0.93 -16.92 1.14
CA ASP A 134 -1.78 -17.90 1.81
C ASP A 134 -2.01 -19.09 0.88
N ASN A 135 -1.21 -20.13 1.09
CA ASN A 135 -1.25 -21.37 0.33
C ASN A 135 -2.55 -22.17 0.52
N SER A 136 -3.39 -21.80 1.49
CA SER A 136 -4.68 -22.48 1.71
C SER A 136 -5.81 -21.91 0.86
N ARG A 137 -5.59 -20.78 0.17
CA ARG A 137 -6.60 -20.16 -0.68
C ARG A 137 -6.78 -20.95 -1.95
N ALA A 138 -8.03 -21.11 -2.37
CA ALA A 138 -8.38 -21.75 -3.62
C ALA A 138 -7.75 -21.07 -4.85
N ALA A 139 -7.55 -19.75 -4.82
CA ALA A 139 -6.87 -19.03 -5.90
C ALA A 139 -5.38 -19.36 -5.98
N THR A 140 -4.72 -19.54 -4.83
CA THR A 140 -3.31 -19.92 -4.74
C THR A 140 -3.13 -21.37 -5.20
N GLN A 141 -3.95 -22.29 -4.68
CA GLN A 141 -3.92 -23.72 -5.05
C GLN A 141 -4.33 -24.03 -6.49
N ALA A 142 -4.85 -23.04 -7.22
CA ALA A 142 -5.16 -23.17 -8.64
C ALA A 142 -3.99 -22.74 -9.54
N LEU A 143 -2.86 -22.31 -8.96
CA LEU A 143 -1.67 -21.92 -9.71
C LEU A 143 -0.88 -23.17 -10.10
N ASN A 144 -0.50 -23.23 -11.37
CA ASN A 144 0.36 -24.27 -11.89
C ASN A 144 1.83 -23.87 -11.76
N GLN A 145 2.73 -24.84 -11.93
CA GLN A 145 4.16 -24.56 -11.96
C GLN A 145 4.52 -23.51 -13.02
N GLY A 146 5.12 -22.41 -12.56
CA GLY A 146 5.59 -21.32 -13.42
C GLY A 146 4.52 -20.29 -13.78
N ASP A 147 3.29 -20.42 -13.28
CA ASP A 147 2.30 -19.36 -13.36
C ASP A 147 2.81 -18.12 -12.62
N ALA A 148 2.65 -16.96 -13.25
CA ALA A 148 3.12 -15.68 -12.72
C ALA A 148 1.93 -14.75 -12.49
N VAL A 149 1.63 -14.48 -11.21
CA VAL A 149 0.53 -13.63 -10.78
C VAL A 149 1.04 -12.60 -9.78
N SER A 150 0.18 -11.67 -9.36
CA SER A 150 0.57 -10.68 -8.36
C SER A 150 -0.60 -10.22 -7.50
N ASP A 151 -0.25 -9.80 -6.30
CA ASP A 151 -1.12 -9.00 -5.43
C ASP A 151 -0.60 -7.57 -5.35
N THR A 152 -1.51 -6.60 -5.27
CA THR A 152 -1.17 -5.17 -5.22
C THR A 152 -1.82 -4.50 -4.03
N LEU A 153 -1.02 -3.77 -3.26
CA LEU A 153 -1.48 -2.84 -2.22
C LEU A 153 -1.25 -1.39 -2.70
N SER A 154 -2.33 -0.63 -2.81
CA SER A 154 -2.27 0.82 -3.07
C SER A 154 -2.19 1.58 -1.75
N VAL A 155 -1.19 2.46 -1.63
CA VAL A 155 -1.00 3.36 -0.49
C VAL A 155 -0.98 4.80 -0.97
N SER A 156 -1.35 5.74 -0.10
CA SER A 156 -1.34 7.18 -0.40
C SER A 156 -0.80 7.99 0.77
N SER A 157 -0.37 9.22 0.51
CA SER A 157 -0.14 10.22 1.55
C SER A 157 -1.45 10.57 2.26
N LEU A 158 -1.35 11.18 3.45
CA LEU A 158 -2.49 11.57 4.27
C LEU A 158 -3.41 12.58 3.54
N ASP A 159 -2.80 13.55 2.87
CA ASP A 159 -3.47 14.59 2.07
C ASP A 159 -3.99 14.08 0.70
N GLY A 160 -3.61 12.85 0.32
CA GLY A 160 -4.02 12.19 -0.91
C GLY A 160 -3.33 12.69 -2.19
N THR A 161 -2.32 13.55 -2.09
CA THR A 161 -1.62 14.10 -3.29
C THR A 161 -0.59 13.15 -3.88
N ALA A 162 -0.10 12.17 -3.11
CA ALA A 162 0.79 11.11 -3.59
C ALA A 162 0.16 9.73 -3.41
N SER A 163 0.46 8.82 -4.36
CA SER A 163 0.08 7.42 -4.28
C SER A 163 1.18 6.49 -4.82
N HIS A 164 1.23 5.27 -4.30
CA HIS A 164 2.16 4.24 -4.72
C HIS A 164 1.54 2.85 -4.65
N ASN A 165 1.90 1.97 -5.59
CA ASN A 165 1.47 0.57 -5.59
C ASN A 165 2.63 -0.33 -5.18
N ILE A 166 2.46 -1.06 -4.09
CA ILE A 166 3.31 -2.18 -3.71
C ILE A 166 2.77 -3.40 -4.46
N VAL A 167 3.55 -3.90 -5.42
CA VAL A 167 3.20 -5.07 -6.23
C VAL A 167 4.08 -6.23 -5.79
N VAL A 168 3.47 -7.30 -5.27
CA VAL A 168 4.17 -8.53 -4.92
C VAL A 168 3.90 -9.57 -6.00
N ALA A 169 4.96 -10.01 -6.68
CA ALA A 169 4.92 -11.09 -7.65
C ALA A 169 4.89 -12.45 -6.93
N ILE A 170 4.09 -13.35 -7.46
CA ILE A 170 3.88 -14.70 -6.95
C ILE A 170 4.12 -15.66 -8.11
N THR A 171 4.98 -16.65 -7.88
CA THR A 171 5.20 -17.73 -8.83
C THR A 171 4.59 -19.02 -8.30
N GLY A 172 3.71 -19.63 -9.10
CA GLY A 172 3.07 -20.91 -8.79
C GLY A 172 4.07 -22.06 -8.77
N ALA A 173 3.83 -23.02 -7.87
CA ALA A 173 4.63 -24.23 -7.75
C ALA A 173 3.84 -25.46 -8.21
N ASN A 174 4.50 -26.60 -8.38
CA ASN A 174 3.79 -27.83 -8.75
C ASN A 174 3.18 -28.48 -7.50
N ASP A 175 1.86 -28.64 -7.48
CA ASP A 175 1.18 -29.46 -6.48
C ASP A 175 1.18 -30.94 -6.85
N ALA A 176 1.11 -31.81 -5.84
CA ALA A 176 1.13 -33.25 -6.07
C ALA A 176 -0.24 -33.67 -6.59
N ALA A 177 -0.27 -34.28 -7.78
CA ALA A 177 -1.50 -34.83 -8.34
C ALA A 177 -2.15 -35.81 -7.35
N ALA A 178 -3.38 -35.51 -6.94
CA ALA A 178 -4.18 -36.41 -6.12
C ALA A 178 -4.98 -37.35 -7.02
N ILE A 179 -4.68 -38.65 -6.97
CA ILE A 179 -5.57 -39.66 -7.57
C ILE A 179 -6.73 -39.89 -6.60
N VAL A 180 -7.90 -39.33 -6.92
CA VAL A 180 -9.14 -39.64 -6.21
C VAL A 180 -9.79 -40.84 -6.91
N VAL A 181 -9.84 -41.98 -6.23
CA VAL A 181 -10.65 -43.11 -6.66
C VAL A 181 -12.08 -42.83 -6.19
N ASP A 182 -13.00 -42.66 -7.13
CA ASP A 182 -14.43 -42.59 -6.82
C ASP A 182 -14.84 -43.90 -6.13
N ALA A 183 -15.10 -43.84 -4.82
CA ALA A 183 -15.45 -45.01 -4.01
C ALA A 183 -16.78 -45.67 -4.43
N THR A 184 -17.54 -45.05 -5.34
CA THR A 184 -18.75 -45.63 -5.94
C THR A 184 -18.47 -46.48 -7.18
N VAL A 185 -17.26 -46.38 -7.75
CA VAL A 185 -16.78 -47.25 -8.82
C VAL A 185 -15.99 -48.37 -8.17
N THR A 186 -16.49 -49.59 -8.24
CA THR A 186 -15.77 -50.78 -7.78
C THR A 186 -14.45 -50.87 -8.54
N ASP A 187 -13.34 -50.58 -7.87
CA ASP A 187 -12.01 -50.83 -8.40
C ASP A 187 -11.77 -52.34 -8.42
N ASP A 188 -11.86 -52.92 -9.60
CA ASP A 188 -11.75 -54.35 -9.86
C ASP A 188 -10.28 -54.80 -9.87
N ARG A 189 -9.64 -54.72 -8.70
CA ARG A 189 -8.23 -55.13 -8.52
C ARG A 189 -7.98 -56.65 -8.53
N ALA A 190 -8.92 -57.47 -8.98
CA ALA A 190 -8.72 -58.92 -8.96
C ALA A 190 -9.30 -59.62 -10.21
N THR A 191 -8.41 -60.01 -11.12
CA THR A 191 -8.69 -61.04 -12.13
C THR A 191 -8.36 -62.41 -11.56
N VAL A 192 -9.35 -63.29 -11.42
CA VAL A 192 -9.13 -64.74 -11.19
C VAL A 192 -9.16 -65.43 -12.56
N GLU A 193 -8.21 -66.35 -12.80
CA GLU A 193 -8.09 -67.05 -14.08
C GLU A 193 -9.40 -67.80 -14.43
N ALA A 194 -9.81 -67.73 -15.70
CA ALA A 194 -10.97 -68.47 -16.19
C ALA A 194 -10.64 -69.97 -16.30
N GLY A 195 -10.83 -70.70 -15.21
CA GLY A 195 -11.00 -72.16 -15.25
C GLY A 195 -12.27 -72.51 -16.03
N ALA A 196 -12.22 -73.56 -16.84
CA ALA A 196 -13.28 -73.95 -17.76
C ALA A 196 -14.60 -74.33 -17.06
N ALA A 197 -15.50 -73.34 -16.89
CA ALA A 197 -16.96 -73.37 -17.11
C ALA A 197 -17.66 -72.25 -16.30
N GLY A 198 -18.06 -71.16 -16.96
CA GLY A 198 -19.00 -70.17 -16.40
C GLY A 198 -18.56 -68.72 -16.60
N SER A 199 -19.52 -67.84 -16.87
CA SER A 199 -19.40 -66.46 -17.39
C SER A 199 -18.72 -65.44 -16.45
N GLY A 200 -17.39 -65.51 -16.32
CA GLY A 200 -16.60 -64.40 -15.76
C GLY A 200 -16.26 -63.37 -16.83
N ASP A 201 -16.55 -62.10 -16.58
CA ASP A 201 -15.96 -60.98 -17.31
C ASP A 201 -14.48 -60.86 -16.88
N PRO A 202 -13.49 -61.12 -17.77
CA PRO A 202 -12.07 -61.04 -17.42
C PRO A 202 -11.54 -59.61 -17.42
N SER A 203 -12.38 -58.62 -17.74
CA SER A 203 -11.95 -57.24 -17.81
C SER A 203 -12.03 -56.56 -16.44
N ALA A 204 -10.89 -56.01 -16.03
CA ALA A 204 -10.84 -54.98 -15.01
C ALA A 204 -10.97 -53.63 -15.71
N SER A 205 -11.92 -52.79 -15.30
CA SER A 205 -12.13 -51.45 -15.82
C SER A 205 -12.30 -50.45 -14.66
N GLY A 206 -11.42 -49.45 -14.63
CA GLY A 206 -11.50 -48.33 -13.71
C GLY A 206 -11.43 -47.01 -14.47
N LYS A 207 -12.03 -45.95 -13.92
CA LYS A 207 -11.86 -44.59 -14.42
C LYS A 207 -11.09 -43.78 -13.39
N LEU A 208 -9.84 -43.45 -13.71
CA LEU A 208 -9.05 -42.49 -12.96
C LEU A 208 -9.39 -41.09 -13.47
N THR A 209 -9.76 -40.19 -12.56
CA THR A 209 -9.80 -38.76 -12.86
C THR A 209 -8.63 -38.09 -12.15
N VAL A 210 -7.82 -37.37 -12.92
CA VAL A 210 -6.75 -36.53 -12.41
C VAL A 210 -7.31 -35.10 -12.36
N SER A 211 -7.19 -34.45 -11.21
CA SER A 211 -7.36 -33.00 -11.10
C SER A 211 -6.02 -32.37 -10.76
N ASP A 212 -5.74 -31.25 -11.42
CA ASP A 212 -4.80 -30.23 -10.97
C ASP A 212 -5.56 -29.30 -10.03
#